data_AF-A0A6P8Y286-F1
#
_entry.id   AF-A0A6P8Y286-F1
#
_cell.length_a   1.000
_cell.length_b   1.000
_cell.length_c   1.000
_cell.angle_alpha   90.00
_cell.angle_beta   90.00
_cell.angle_gamma   90.00
#
_symmetry.space_group_name_H-M   'P 1'
#
loop_
_entity.id
_entity.type
_entity.pdbx_description
1 polymer ?
#
loop_
_entity_poly.entity_id
_entity_poly.type
_entity_poly.pdbx_seq_one_letter_code
_entity_poly.pdbx_strand_id
1 'polypeptide(L)'
;MLQRSCRSFYRRIYPRLKDVGISLNPCSTKATVQQDVGGVQQARRLLGQPTHMSHPQLLNKGELMPGITLTEFQDRRNAFVASILNQASRTDKDNHLVVIPAAPQAYMSQKVPYVYRQNSDFLYLTGCLEPDSVLVLNISQSSSSYKASLFVRERNAHSELWDGPRTGVDEAPKLFDVDEALPIEQLNQYLTAYAKEFPNFVLWYDFRQPIDLKVHQILNMFVTETNSSAGQAWISPRKIVHELRIIKSPAEIALMRKSCQIASKSIETTIASSYPGISEHQLFATVDYHNRMNGAEYLAYLPVVAGGERANIIHYINNSQIVKDGELVLMDAGCEYHSYSSDITRTWPVSGRFSPKQREVYEALLSVQEELISLLSAHISLDSLFSTMCQLLAMRLKEVGLISSKLTSKQELAQAAYSFCPHHVSHYLGMDVHDTELIDRRINVLPGMIVTVEPGVYISSDNTSVDPAFRGMGIRIEDDILITDSGVENLTAMCSKHPDDIENLMKAKPQ
;
A
#
# COMPACT_ATOMS: atom_id res chain seq x y z
N MET A 1 -29.33 -12.68 -5.11
CA MET A 1 -29.12 -11.51 -6.00
C MET A 1 -27.73 -10.87 -5.88
N LEU A 2 -26.76 -11.49 -5.20
CA LEU A 2 -25.44 -10.90 -4.88
C LEU A 2 -24.24 -11.46 -5.66
N GLN A 3 -24.43 -12.37 -6.62
CA GLN A 3 -23.34 -12.96 -7.43
C GLN A 3 -23.13 -12.30 -8.81
N ARG A 4 -23.92 -11.28 -9.18
CA ARG A 4 -23.82 -10.60 -10.49
C ARG A 4 -22.97 -9.32 -10.49
N SER A 5 -22.46 -8.87 -9.34
CA SER A 5 -21.80 -7.56 -9.21
C SER A 5 -20.28 -7.57 -9.50
N CYS A 6 -19.53 -8.63 -9.16
CA CYS A 6 -18.07 -8.65 -9.40
C CYS A 6 -17.67 -8.68 -10.89
N ARG A 7 -18.49 -9.29 -11.77
CA ARG A 7 -18.20 -9.33 -13.22
C ARG A 7 -18.40 -8.00 -13.95
N SER A 8 -19.07 -7.03 -13.32
CA SER A 8 -19.38 -5.73 -13.92
C SER A 8 -18.26 -4.71 -13.72
N PHE A 9 -17.46 -4.83 -12.65
CA PHE A 9 -16.46 -3.83 -12.29
C PHE A 9 -15.24 -3.88 -13.25
N TYR A 10 -14.70 -5.07 -13.51
CA TYR A 10 -13.58 -5.26 -14.45
C TYR A 10 -13.92 -4.98 -15.93
N ARG A 11 -15.21 -4.96 -16.32
CA ARG A 11 -15.63 -4.65 -17.70
C ARG A 11 -15.67 -3.16 -18.02
N ARG A 12 -15.65 -2.28 -17.02
CA ARG A 12 -15.88 -0.84 -17.20
C ARG A 12 -14.60 -0.02 -17.38
N ILE A 13 -13.43 -0.57 -17.03
CA ILE A 13 -12.14 0.14 -17.06
C ILE A 13 -11.24 -0.29 -18.25
N TYR A 14 -11.63 -1.33 -19.02
CA TYR A 14 -10.88 -1.77 -20.21
C TYR A 14 -11.76 -1.74 -21.48
N PRO A 15 -11.40 -0.98 -22.53
CA PRO A 15 -11.98 -1.19 -23.85
C PRO A 15 -11.48 -2.50 -24.45
N ARG A 16 -12.43 -3.37 -24.82
CA ARG A 16 -12.32 -4.60 -25.65
C ARG A 16 -11.74 -5.87 -25.01
N LEU A 17 -12.56 -6.51 -24.17
CA LEU A 17 -12.49 -7.96 -23.85
C LEU A 17 -13.64 -8.75 -24.49
N LYS A 18 -13.97 -8.46 -25.77
CA LYS A 18 -14.97 -9.24 -26.52
C LYS A 18 -14.48 -9.83 -27.85
N ASP A 19 -13.23 -9.59 -28.25
CA ASP A 19 -12.69 -10.12 -29.52
C ASP A 19 -11.60 -11.20 -29.35
N VAL A 20 -11.35 -11.67 -28.12
CA VAL A 20 -10.46 -12.82 -27.88
C VAL A 20 -11.32 -13.96 -27.35
N GLY A 21 -11.58 -14.95 -28.21
CA GLY A 21 -12.40 -16.12 -27.91
C GLY A 21 -11.76 -17.03 -26.86
N ILE A 22 -11.82 -16.62 -25.60
CA ILE A 22 -11.38 -17.42 -24.45
C ILE A 22 -12.43 -18.51 -24.20
N SER A 23 -12.12 -19.73 -24.62
CA SER A 23 -12.85 -20.94 -24.24
C SER A 23 -12.38 -21.40 -22.86
N LEU A 24 -13.22 -21.26 -21.84
CA LEU A 24 -13.02 -21.91 -20.55
C LEU A 24 -13.30 -23.41 -20.73
N ASN A 25 -12.26 -24.23 -20.85
CA ASN A 25 -12.43 -25.68 -20.81
C ASN A 25 -12.72 -26.14 -19.37
N PRO A 26 -13.79 -26.90 -19.13
CA PRO A 26 -14.04 -27.49 -17.82
C PRO A 26 -13.04 -28.64 -17.61
N CYS A 27 -12.19 -28.52 -16.60
CA CYS A 27 -11.30 -29.59 -16.18
C CYS A 27 -12.15 -30.75 -15.63
N SER A 28 -12.18 -31.88 -16.33
CA SER A 28 -12.85 -33.09 -15.87
C SER A 28 -11.89 -33.90 -14.99
N THR A 29 -11.99 -33.75 -13.67
CA THR A 29 -11.42 -34.72 -12.74
C THR A 29 -12.54 -35.63 -12.24
N LYS A 30 -12.48 -36.91 -12.63
CA LYS A 30 -13.26 -37.95 -11.97
C LYS A 30 -12.67 -38.12 -10.57
N ALA A 31 -13.29 -37.49 -9.58
CA ALA A 31 -13.01 -37.75 -8.18
C ALA A 31 -13.64 -39.10 -7.78
N THR A 32 -12.81 -40.11 -7.56
CA THR A 32 -13.23 -41.34 -6.89
C THR A 32 -13.39 -41.01 -5.41
N VAL A 33 -14.63 -40.99 -4.93
CA VAL A 33 -14.94 -40.81 -3.50
C VAL A 33 -14.57 -42.11 -2.77
N GLN A 34 -13.42 -42.14 -2.11
CA GLN A 34 -13.19 -43.06 -1.00
C GLN A 34 -13.76 -42.41 0.27
N GLN A 35 -14.83 -43.01 0.80
CA GLN A 35 -15.30 -42.73 2.15
C GLN A 35 -14.27 -43.26 3.14
N ASP A 36 -13.51 -42.37 3.77
CA ASP A 36 -12.67 -42.72 4.91
C ASP A 36 -13.55 -42.77 6.17
N VAL A 37 -13.84 -43.99 6.60
CA VAL A 37 -14.41 -44.31 7.90
C VAL A 37 -13.23 -44.72 8.78
N GLY A 38 -12.67 -43.80 9.55
CA GLY A 38 -11.54 -44.12 10.42
C GLY A 38 -11.06 -42.93 11.26
N GLY A 39 -11.48 -42.89 12.51
CA GLY A 39 -10.97 -41.95 13.50
C GLY A 39 -9.49 -42.21 13.79
N VAL A 40 -8.63 -41.41 13.19
CA VAL A 40 -7.31 -41.07 13.71
C VAL A 40 -7.22 -39.55 13.60
N GLN A 41 -6.94 -38.85 14.70
CA GLN A 41 -6.56 -37.44 14.67
C GLN A 41 -5.30 -37.32 13.80
N GLN A 42 -5.47 -37.12 12.50
CA GLN A 42 -4.39 -36.70 11.62
C GLN A 42 -3.94 -35.36 12.21
N ALA A 43 -2.75 -35.34 12.81
CA ALA A 43 -2.19 -34.12 13.39
C ALA A 43 -2.33 -33.03 12.33
N ARG A 44 -3.14 -32.00 12.61
CA ARG A 44 -3.44 -30.93 11.65
C ARG A 44 -2.10 -30.35 11.19
N ARG A 45 -1.71 -30.64 9.95
CA ARG A 45 -0.41 -30.24 9.40
C ARG A 45 -0.36 -28.72 9.36
N LEU A 46 0.43 -28.12 10.24
CA LEU A 46 0.60 -26.67 10.29
C LEU A 46 1.37 -26.23 9.03
N LEU A 47 0.86 -25.17 8.38
CA LEU A 47 1.44 -24.53 7.21
C LEU A 47 2.15 -23.24 7.63
N GLY A 48 2.94 -22.64 6.74
CA GLY A 48 3.73 -21.45 7.06
C GLY A 48 2.95 -20.14 7.14
N GLN A 49 1.63 -20.19 6.91
CA GLN A 49 0.73 -19.06 7.14
C GLN A 49 -0.63 -19.52 7.72
N PRO A 50 -1.39 -18.61 8.37
CA PRO A 50 -2.73 -18.90 8.82
C PRO A 50 -3.65 -19.43 7.70
N THR A 51 -4.54 -20.37 8.05
CA THR A 51 -5.62 -20.84 7.19
C THR A 51 -6.92 -20.86 7.96
N HIS A 52 -8.07 -20.95 7.28
CA HIS A 52 -9.37 -21.08 7.95
C HIS A 52 -9.48 -22.31 8.87
N MET A 53 -8.64 -23.34 8.69
CA MET A 53 -8.60 -24.53 9.55
C MET A 53 -7.76 -24.32 10.81
N SER A 54 -6.66 -23.57 10.72
CA SER A 54 -5.78 -23.28 11.86
C SER A 54 -6.21 -22.04 12.64
N HIS A 55 -6.82 -21.06 11.96
CA HIS A 55 -7.23 -19.76 12.50
C HIS A 55 -8.64 -19.38 12.02
N PRO A 56 -9.70 -20.14 12.38
CA PRO A 56 -11.07 -19.87 11.95
C PRO A 56 -11.64 -18.52 12.45
N GLN A 57 -11.01 -17.92 13.47
CA GLN A 57 -11.34 -16.57 13.95
C GLN A 57 -10.77 -15.46 13.07
N LEU A 58 -9.78 -15.77 12.22
CA LEU A 58 -9.06 -14.81 11.38
C LEU A 58 -9.44 -14.95 9.90
N LEU A 59 -9.64 -16.18 9.41
CA LEU A 59 -10.00 -16.44 8.01
C LEU A 59 -11.29 -17.24 7.89
N ASN A 60 -12.18 -16.78 7.00
CA ASN A 60 -13.34 -17.55 6.59
C ASN A 60 -12.97 -18.68 5.63
N LYS A 61 -13.84 -19.68 5.49
CA LYS A 61 -13.64 -20.76 4.51
C LYS A 61 -13.57 -20.17 3.09
N GLY A 62 -12.49 -20.48 2.37
CA GLY A 62 -12.23 -19.99 1.01
C GLY A 62 -11.35 -18.73 0.95
N GLU A 63 -11.08 -18.09 2.09
CA GLU A 63 -10.08 -17.04 2.21
C GLU A 63 -8.67 -17.62 2.25
N LEU A 64 -7.77 -17.01 1.47
CA LEU A 64 -6.33 -17.27 1.52
C LEU A 64 -5.62 -16.26 2.42
N MET A 65 -6.12 -15.03 2.43
CA MET A 65 -5.76 -13.97 3.38
C MET A 65 -7.05 -13.41 3.99
N PRO A 66 -7.00 -12.82 5.19
CA PRO A 66 -8.19 -12.23 5.81
C PRO A 66 -8.94 -11.30 4.85
N GLY A 67 -10.20 -11.60 4.58
CA GLY A 67 -11.05 -10.83 3.66
C GLY A 67 -10.79 -11.04 2.16
N ILE A 68 -9.71 -11.72 1.74
CA ILE A 68 -9.39 -11.96 0.32
C ILE A 68 -9.45 -13.46 0.01
N THR A 69 -10.33 -13.81 -0.92
CA THR A 69 -10.56 -15.19 -1.34
C THR A 69 -9.44 -15.72 -2.23
N LEU A 70 -9.24 -17.04 -2.21
CA LEU A 70 -8.34 -17.72 -3.14
C LEU A 70 -8.68 -17.39 -4.62
N THR A 71 -9.98 -17.31 -4.93
CA THR A 71 -10.46 -16.94 -6.28
C THR A 71 -10.04 -15.54 -6.70
N GLU A 72 -9.96 -14.59 -5.77
CA GLU A 72 -9.48 -13.25 -6.11
C GLU A 72 -8.00 -13.27 -6.51
N PHE A 73 -7.16 -14.08 -5.87
CA PHE A 73 -5.77 -14.27 -6.30
C PHE A 73 -5.65 -14.93 -7.68
N GLN A 74 -6.54 -15.90 -7.99
CA GLN A 74 -6.64 -16.48 -9.35
C GLN A 74 -7.00 -15.39 -10.37
N ASP A 75 -8.01 -14.57 -10.07
CA ASP A 75 -8.45 -13.48 -10.95
C ASP A 75 -7.34 -12.44 -11.18
N ARG A 76 -6.57 -12.09 -10.14
CA ARG A 76 -5.40 -11.21 -10.24
C ARG A 76 -4.33 -11.78 -11.16
N ARG A 77 -3.97 -13.07 -11.01
CA ARG A 77 -3.01 -13.75 -11.91
C ARG A 77 -3.52 -13.78 -13.35
N ASN A 78 -4.80 -14.09 -13.56
CA ASN A 78 -5.41 -14.10 -14.89
C ASN A 78 -5.38 -12.72 -15.54
N ALA A 79 -5.70 -11.65 -14.79
CA ALA A 79 -5.63 -10.27 -15.28
C ALA A 79 -4.19 -9.84 -15.59
N PHE A 80 -3.23 -10.22 -14.74
CA PHE A 80 -1.81 -9.97 -14.95
C PHE A 80 -1.31 -10.64 -16.25
N VAL A 81 -1.61 -11.93 -16.45
CA VAL A 81 -1.26 -12.66 -17.68
C VAL A 81 -1.93 -12.04 -18.90
N ALA A 82 -3.20 -11.63 -18.82
CA ALA A 82 -3.89 -10.96 -19.92
C ALA A 82 -3.20 -9.64 -20.31
N SER A 83 -2.72 -8.86 -19.35
CA SER A 83 -1.97 -7.63 -19.60
C SER A 83 -0.60 -7.91 -20.23
N ILE A 84 0.11 -8.96 -19.77
CA ILE A 84 1.34 -9.42 -20.41
C ILE A 84 1.09 -9.79 -21.87
N LEU A 85 0.05 -10.60 -22.15
CA LEU A 85 -0.31 -11.01 -23.51
C LEU A 85 -0.67 -9.84 -24.43
N ASN A 86 -1.34 -8.82 -23.90
CA ASN A 86 -1.65 -7.59 -24.64
C ASN A 86 -0.38 -6.79 -24.99
N GLN A 87 0.59 -6.71 -24.08
CA GLN A 87 1.87 -6.06 -24.38
C GLN A 87 2.75 -6.93 -25.30
N ALA A 88 2.69 -8.25 -25.11
CA ALA A 88 3.41 -9.26 -25.87
C ALA A 88 2.98 -9.34 -27.34
N SER A 89 1.74 -8.98 -27.68
CA SER A 89 1.26 -8.91 -29.07
C SER A 89 2.04 -7.92 -29.94
N ARG A 90 2.95 -7.15 -29.34
CA ARG A 90 3.90 -6.25 -30.00
C ARG A 90 5.30 -6.86 -30.16
N THR A 91 5.46 -8.12 -29.81
CA THR A 91 6.71 -8.88 -29.90
C THR A 91 6.49 -10.10 -30.80
N ASP A 92 7.53 -10.51 -31.53
CA ASP A 92 7.48 -11.69 -32.42
C ASP A 92 7.69 -13.03 -31.66
N LYS A 93 7.69 -13.01 -30.31
CA LYS A 93 8.01 -14.18 -29.48
C LYS A 93 6.75 -14.73 -28.83
N ASP A 94 6.54 -16.05 -28.96
CA ASP A 94 5.34 -16.72 -28.42
C ASP A 94 5.39 -16.98 -26.91
N ASN A 95 6.60 -17.22 -26.37
CA ASN A 95 6.79 -17.67 -25.01
C ASN A 95 7.27 -16.51 -24.12
N HIS A 96 6.74 -16.43 -22.91
CA HIS A 96 7.11 -15.43 -21.92
C HIS A 96 7.36 -16.10 -20.57
N LEU A 97 8.48 -15.76 -19.94
CA LEU A 97 8.86 -16.25 -18.63
C LEU A 97 8.82 -15.07 -17.66
N VAL A 98 7.90 -15.08 -16.70
CA VAL A 98 7.81 -14.05 -15.67
C VAL A 98 8.41 -14.58 -14.37
N VAL A 99 9.24 -13.79 -13.71
CA VAL A 99 9.83 -14.13 -12.41
C VAL A 99 9.55 -12.99 -11.42
N ILE A 100 8.84 -13.31 -10.33
CA ILE A 100 8.45 -12.36 -9.29
C ILE A 100 8.93 -12.91 -7.93
N PRO A 101 10.01 -12.36 -7.35
CA PRO A 101 10.54 -12.81 -6.06
C PRO A 101 9.72 -12.29 -4.87
N ALA A 102 9.65 -13.09 -3.80
CA ALA A 102 9.26 -12.62 -2.47
C ALA A 102 10.30 -11.64 -1.90
N ALA A 103 9.92 -10.91 -0.85
CA ALA A 103 10.85 -10.13 -0.04
C ALA A 103 11.79 -11.07 0.76
N PRO A 104 13.07 -10.71 0.90
CA PRO A 104 13.98 -11.44 1.79
C PRO A 104 13.68 -11.14 3.27
N GLN A 105 14.05 -12.06 4.17
CA GLN A 105 14.03 -11.79 5.61
C GLN A 105 15.05 -10.70 5.97
N ALA A 106 14.57 -9.60 6.54
CA ALA A 106 15.43 -8.55 7.10
C ALA A 106 15.83 -8.88 8.54
N TYR A 107 17.02 -8.44 8.95
CA TYR A 107 17.61 -8.72 10.25
C TYR A 107 17.97 -7.41 10.98
N MET A 108 17.52 -7.28 12.22
CA MET A 108 17.84 -6.16 13.12
C MET A 108 19.29 -6.21 13.59
N SER A 109 19.74 -7.42 13.91
CA SER A 109 21.15 -7.76 14.16
C SER A 109 21.41 -9.14 13.57
N GLN A 110 22.67 -9.59 13.53
CA GLN A 110 23.12 -10.78 12.78
C GLN A 110 22.18 -12.00 12.79
N LYS A 111 21.48 -12.28 13.90
CA LYS A 111 20.55 -13.41 14.04
C LYS A 111 19.17 -13.05 14.59
N VAL A 112 18.87 -11.76 14.74
CA VAL A 112 17.57 -11.29 15.26
C VAL A 112 16.77 -10.74 14.08
N PRO A 113 15.72 -11.43 13.62
CA PRO A 113 14.94 -10.97 12.49
C PRO A 113 14.11 -9.74 12.87
N TYR A 114 13.90 -8.84 11.90
CA TYR A 114 12.72 -7.97 11.95
C TYR A 114 11.46 -8.80 11.71
N VAL A 115 10.32 -8.24 12.09
CA VAL A 115 9.03 -8.72 11.61
C VAL A 115 9.08 -8.84 10.08
N TYR A 116 8.65 -9.98 9.55
CA TYR A 116 8.61 -10.19 8.11
C TYR A 116 7.48 -9.39 7.46
N ARG A 117 7.80 -8.62 6.43
CA ARG A 117 6.86 -7.92 5.56
C ARG A 117 7.12 -8.34 4.12
N GLN A 118 6.11 -8.91 3.49
CA GLN A 118 6.21 -9.42 2.12
C GLN A 118 6.30 -8.27 1.10
N ASN A 119 6.91 -8.54 -0.05
CA ASN A 119 6.85 -7.66 -1.22
C ASN A 119 5.41 -7.56 -1.73
N SER A 120 4.89 -6.35 -1.87
CA SER A 120 3.49 -6.10 -2.19
C SER A 120 3.06 -6.66 -3.56
N ASP A 121 3.93 -6.63 -4.58
CA ASP A 121 3.62 -7.20 -5.91
C ASP A 121 3.55 -8.73 -5.88
N PHE A 122 4.51 -9.39 -5.22
CA PHE A 122 4.50 -10.84 -5.01
C PHE A 122 3.28 -11.27 -4.20
N LEU A 123 2.99 -10.56 -3.10
CA LEU A 123 1.85 -10.86 -2.24
C LEU A 123 0.53 -10.70 -3.02
N TYR A 124 0.40 -9.63 -3.80
CA TYR A 124 -0.81 -9.35 -4.58
C TYR A 124 -1.18 -10.50 -5.53
N LEU A 125 -0.18 -11.15 -6.14
CA LEU A 125 -0.38 -12.23 -7.12
C LEU A 125 -0.46 -13.64 -6.50
N THR A 126 0.05 -13.83 -5.28
CA THR A 126 0.20 -15.17 -4.69
C THR A 126 -0.59 -15.40 -3.41
N GLY A 127 -0.76 -14.36 -2.59
CA GLY A 127 -1.22 -14.50 -1.20
C GLY A 127 -0.23 -15.24 -0.28
N CYS A 128 1.02 -15.45 -0.74
CA CYS A 128 2.05 -16.17 0.01
C CYS A 128 2.78 -15.22 0.96
N LEU A 129 2.70 -15.52 2.26
CA LEU A 129 3.30 -14.74 3.35
C LEU A 129 4.68 -15.27 3.78
N GLU A 130 5.23 -16.26 3.07
CA GLU A 130 6.53 -16.86 3.42
C GLU A 130 7.70 -16.20 2.66
N PRO A 131 8.87 -16.05 3.31
CA PRO A 131 10.11 -15.62 2.66
C PRO A 131 10.69 -16.73 1.76
N ASP A 132 11.79 -16.40 1.09
CA ASP A 132 12.56 -17.33 0.25
C ASP A 132 11.63 -18.09 -0.72
N SER A 133 10.80 -17.32 -1.43
CA SER A 133 9.82 -17.83 -2.38
C SER A 133 9.85 -17.04 -3.70
N VAL A 134 9.51 -17.67 -4.82
CA VAL A 134 9.48 -17.03 -6.14
C VAL A 134 8.30 -17.54 -6.95
N LEU A 135 7.48 -16.63 -7.49
CA LEU A 135 6.44 -16.95 -8.45
C LEU A 135 7.06 -16.94 -9.84
N VAL A 136 6.91 -18.04 -10.58
CA VAL A 136 7.31 -18.15 -11.98
C VAL A 136 6.08 -18.44 -12.83
N LEU A 137 5.86 -17.64 -13.87
CA LEU A 137 4.79 -17.87 -14.85
C LEU A 137 5.40 -18.18 -16.21
N ASN A 138 5.05 -19.33 -16.77
CA ASN A 138 5.33 -19.67 -18.16
C ASN A 138 4.07 -19.36 -18.97
N ILE A 139 4.12 -18.36 -19.85
CA ILE A 139 2.96 -17.90 -20.62
C ILE A 139 3.21 -18.19 -22.10
N SER A 140 2.24 -18.79 -22.78
CA SER A 140 2.25 -19.02 -24.23
C SER A 140 1.15 -18.19 -24.89
N GLN A 141 1.54 -17.34 -25.83
CA GLN A 141 0.63 -16.45 -26.55
C GLN A 141 -0.32 -17.21 -27.47
N SER A 142 0.20 -18.17 -28.25
CA SER A 142 -0.54 -18.99 -29.20
C SER A 142 -1.65 -19.81 -28.55
N SER A 143 -1.38 -20.36 -27.37
CA SER A 143 -2.37 -21.13 -26.59
C SER A 143 -3.24 -20.26 -25.68
N SER A 144 -2.87 -18.98 -25.47
CA SER A 144 -3.49 -18.08 -24.48
C SER A 144 -3.61 -18.74 -23.10
N SER A 145 -2.59 -19.52 -22.73
CA SER A 145 -2.52 -20.27 -21.47
C SER A 145 -1.25 -19.94 -20.70
N TYR A 146 -1.26 -20.21 -19.41
CA TYR A 146 -0.07 -20.10 -18.58
C TYR A 146 0.01 -21.25 -17.58
N LYS A 147 1.24 -21.53 -17.15
CA LYS A 147 1.55 -22.38 -16.00
C LYS A 147 2.16 -21.52 -14.90
N ALA A 148 1.61 -21.57 -13.70
CA ALA A 148 2.13 -20.94 -12.50
C ALA A 148 2.87 -21.96 -11.63
N SER A 149 4.14 -21.68 -11.34
CA SER A 149 4.97 -22.47 -10.45
C SER A 149 5.41 -21.61 -9.26
N LEU A 150 5.27 -22.12 -8.04
CA LEU A 150 5.77 -21.44 -6.84
C LEU A 150 7.02 -22.14 -6.32
N PHE A 151 8.14 -21.46 -6.35
CA PHE A 151 9.36 -21.91 -5.70
C PHE A 151 9.29 -21.55 -4.23
N VAL A 152 9.42 -22.52 -3.34
CA VAL A 152 9.29 -22.34 -1.89
C VAL A 152 10.36 -23.13 -1.16
N ARG A 153 10.57 -22.83 0.12
CA ARG A 153 11.40 -23.65 1.00
C ARG A 153 10.79 -25.04 1.20
N GLU A 154 11.63 -26.06 1.16
CA GLU A 154 11.22 -27.37 1.66
C GLU A 154 10.95 -27.34 3.16
N ARG A 155 10.08 -28.25 3.59
CA ARG A 155 9.87 -28.51 5.01
C ARG A 155 11.14 -29.08 5.60
N ASN A 156 11.54 -28.54 6.74
CA ASN A 156 12.75 -28.98 7.43
C ASN A 156 12.47 -28.95 8.93
N ALA A 157 12.39 -30.13 9.56
CA ALA A 157 12.01 -30.23 10.97
C ALA A 157 12.94 -29.45 11.92
N HIS A 158 14.23 -29.34 11.57
CA HIS A 158 15.17 -28.54 12.35
C HIS A 158 14.86 -27.05 12.21
N SER A 159 14.73 -26.51 11.00
CA SER A 159 14.36 -25.10 10.82
C SER A 159 12.98 -24.76 11.35
N GLU A 160 11.99 -25.66 11.18
CA GLU A 160 10.62 -25.42 11.66
C GLU A 160 10.53 -25.34 13.20
N LEU A 161 11.48 -25.95 13.92
CA LEU A 161 11.60 -25.79 15.37
C LEU A 161 11.98 -24.34 15.78
N TRP A 162 12.74 -23.63 14.93
CA TRP A 162 13.23 -22.28 15.21
C TRP A 162 12.34 -21.19 14.59
N ASP A 163 11.98 -21.37 13.33
CA ASP A 163 11.35 -20.34 12.50
C ASP A 163 9.83 -20.48 12.42
N GLY A 164 9.29 -21.59 12.92
CA GLY A 164 7.89 -21.98 12.74
C GLY A 164 7.65 -22.84 11.48
N PRO A 165 6.42 -23.32 11.30
CA PRO A 165 6.07 -24.23 10.21
C PRO A 165 6.31 -23.61 8.83
N ARG A 166 6.49 -24.48 7.82
CA ARG A 166 6.55 -24.10 6.40
C ARG A 166 5.42 -24.76 5.65
N THR A 167 4.87 -24.09 4.62
CA THR A 167 3.86 -24.73 3.76
C THR A 167 4.49 -25.90 3.00
N GLY A 168 5.66 -25.66 2.40
CA GLY A 168 6.42 -26.66 1.65
C GLY A 168 5.84 -27.00 0.28
N VAL A 169 6.64 -27.71 -0.51
CA VAL A 169 6.35 -28.02 -1.92
C VAL A 169 5.08 -28.88 -2.12
N ASP A 170 4.74 -29.75 -1.17
CA ASP A 170 3.58 -30.64 -1.30
C ASP A 170 2.23 -29.90 -1.16
N GLU A 171 2.18 -28.90 -0.27
CA GLU A 171 0.93 -28.22 0.09
C GLU A 171 0.76 -26.88 -0.63
N ALA A 172 1.85 -26.25 -1.08
CA ALA A 172 1.81 -24.97 -1.77
C ALA A 172 0.88 -24.96 -3.02
N PRO A 173 0.87 -25.98 -3.90
CA PRO A 173 -0.05 -26.01 -5.04
C PRO A 173 -1.51 -25.94 -4.63
N LYS A 174 -1.88 -26.65 -3.55
CA LYS A 174 -3.26 -26.70 -3.05
C LYS A 174 -3.65 -25.42 -2.33
N LEU A 175 -2.73 -24.82 -1.55
CA LEU A 175 -3.01 -23.63 -0.77
C LEU A 175 -3.15 -22.39 -1.66
N PHE A 176 -2.23 -22.22 -2.62
CA PHE A 176 -2.13 -21.01 -3.45
C PHE A 176 -2.79 -21.14 -4.82
N ASP A 177 -3.30 -22.32 -5.15
CA ASP A 177 -3.87 -22.70 -6.45
C ASP A 177 -2.92 -22.39 -7.61
N VAL A 178 -1.72 -22.94 -7.51
CA VAL A 178 -0.71 -22.92 -8.56
C VAL A 178 -0.54 -24.32 -9.13
N ASP A 179 -0.06 -24.44 -10.37
CA ASP A 179 0.05 -25.72 -11.06
C ASP A 179 1.07 -26.66 -10.41
N GLU A 180 2.15 -26.10 -9.87
CA GLU A 180 3.17 -26.86 -9.13
C GLU A 180 3.92 -25.98 -8.13
N ALA A 181 4.67 -26.64 -7.25
CA ALA A 181 5.66 -25.99 -6.41
C ALA A 181 6.96 -26.80 -6.40
N LEU A 182 8.08 -26.10 -6.31
CA LEU A 182 9.42 -26.67 -6.38
C LEU A 182 10.29 -26.08 -5.26
N PRO A 183 11.34 -26.79 -4.80
CA PRO A 183 12.32 -26.20 -3.89
C PRO A 183 12.97 -24.97 -4.51
N ILE A 184 13.09 -23.88 -3.76
CA ILE A 184 13.71 -22.63 -4.26
C ILE A 184 15.14 -22.83 -4.76
N GLU A 185 15.87 -23.79 -4.20
CA GLU A 185 17.20 -24.19 -4.62
C GLU A 185 17.23 -24.72 -6.07
N GLN A 186 16.10 -25.20 -6.60
CA GLN A 186 15.97 -25.69 -7.98
C GLN A 186 15.66 -24.57 -8.99
N LEU A 187 15.51 -23.32 -8.56
CA LEU A 187 15.16 -22.21 -9.45
C LEU A 187 16.12 -22.09 -10.64
N ASN A 188 17.43 -22.11 -10.40
CA ASN A 188 18.42 -22.00 -11.48
C ASN A 188 18.28 -23.15 -12.49
N GLN A 189 18.16 -24.39 -12.00
CA GLN A 189 18.00 -25.57 -12.84
C GLN A 189 16.73 -25.49 -13.69
N TYR A 190 15.62 -25.02 -13.10
CA TYR A 190 14.36 -24.83 -13.80
C TYR A 190 14.50 -23.79 -14.93
N LEU A 191 15.09 -22.63 -14.63
CA LEU A 191 15.31 -21.57 -15.63
C LEU A 191 16.18 -22.08 -16.80
N THR A 192 17.28 -22.79 -16.50
CA THR A 192 18.13 -23.41 -17.52
C THR A 192 17.39 -24.44 -18.37
N ALA A 193 16.53 -25.27 -17.77
CA ALA A 193 15.73 -26.24 -18.49
C ALA A 193 14.71 -25.55 -19.41
N TYR A 194 14.03 -24.52 -18.91
CA TYR A 194 13.08 -23.73 -19.67
C TYR A 194 13.73 -23.09 -20.91
N ALA A 195 14.91 -22.48 -20.76
CA ALA A 195 15.62 -21.87 -21.89
C ALA A 195 16.07 -22.88 -22.96
N LYS A 196 16.32 -24.14 -22.58
CA LYS A 196 16.65 -25.22 -23.52
C LYS A 196 15.42 -25.67 -24.31
N GLU A 197 14.27 -25.75 -23.65
CA GLU A 197 13.01 -26.15 -24.27
C GLU A 197 12.44 -25.03 -25.16
N PHE A 198 12.49 -23.79 -24.67
CA PHE A 198 12.00 -22.60 -25.34
C PHE A 198 13.16 -21.62 -25.58
N PRO A 199 13.95 -21.75 -26.67
CA PRO A 199 15.09 -20.87 -26.92
C PRO A 199 14.68 -19.42 -27.26
N ASN A 200 13.43 -19.20 -27.69
CA ASN A 200 12.90 -17.89 -28.09
C ASN A 200 11.77 -17.46 -27.15
N PHE A 201 12.12 -16.77 -26.05
CA PHE A 201 11.16 -16.20 -25.11
C PHE A 201 11.45 -14.74 -24.75
N VAL A 202 10.53 -14.08 -24.05
CA VAL A 202 10.77 -12.80 -23.35
C VAL A 202 10.87 -13.06 -21.86
N LEU A 203 11.91 -12.52 -21.21
CA LEU A 203 12.06 -12.60 -19.76
C LEU A 203 11.43 -11.36 -19.12
N TRP A 204 10.49 -11.56 -18.21
CA TRP A 204 9.89 -10.49 -17.42
C TRP A 204 10.46 -10.52 -16.01
N TYR A 205 11.38 -9.61 -15.74
CA TYR A 205 12.03 -9.43 -14.45
C TYR A 205 12.60 -8.01 -14.33
N ASP A 206 12.57 -7.43 -13.13
CA ASP A 206 13.16 -6.12 -12.88
C ASP A 206 14.64 -6.23 -12.49
N PHE A 207 15.52 -6.09 -13.49
CA PHE A 207 16.97 -6.06 -13.26
C PHE A 207 17.46 -4.74 -12.66
N ARG A 208 16.67 -3.66 -12.69
CA ARG A 208 17.10 -2.33 -12.23
C ARG A 208 16.86 -2.14 -10.74
N GLN A 209 15.77 -2.71 -10.23
CA GLN A 209 15.39 -2.64 -8.82
C GLN A 209 15.06 -4.04 -8.30
N PRO A 210 16.08 -4.91 -8.10
CA PRO A 210 15.86 -6.27 -7.63
C PRO A 210 15.36 -6.29 -6.18
N ILE A 211 14.31 -7.08 -5.93
CA ILE A 211 13.72 -7.27 -4.59
C ILE A 211 14.57 -8.21 -3.73
N ASP A 212 14.99 -9.33 -4.29
CA ASP A 212 15.84 -10.33 -3.62
C ASP A 212 17.17 -10.45 -4.36
N LEU A 213 18.28 -10.19 -3.66
CA LEU A 213 19.62 -10.20 -4.25
C LEU A 213 20.11 -11.61 -4.63
N LYS A 214 19.67 -12.67 -3.94
CA LYS A 214 20.04 -14.06 -4.28
C LYS A 214 19.34 -14.48 -5.57
N VAL A 215 18.04 -14.20 -5.68
CA VAL A 215 17.28 -14.46 -6.92
C VAL A 215 17.83 -13.62 -8.07
N HIS A 216 18.19 -12.36 -7.81
CA HIS A 216 18.83 -11.51 -8.80
C HIS A 216 20.17 -12.08 -9.30
N GLN A 217 21.01 -12.62 -8.40
CA GLN A 217 22.26 -13.28 -8.78
C GLN A 217 22.00 -14.52 -9.66
N ILE A 218 21.02 -15.35 -9.31
CA ILE A 218 20.60 -16.50 -10.13
C ILE A 218 20.21 -16.03 -11.53
N LEU A 219 19.39 -14.97 -11.64
CA LEU A 219 18.95 -14.45 -12.94
C LEU A 219 20.07 -13.80 -13.76
N ASN A 220 21.02 -13.11 -13.12
CA ASN A 220 22.19 -12.56 -13.81
C ASN A 220 23.08 -13.67 -14.38
N MET A 221 23.33 -14.73 -13.61
CA MET A 221 24.06 -15.91 -14.10
C MET A 221 23.31 -16.58 -15.24
N PHE A 222 22.02 -16.82 -15.06
CA PHE A 222 21.14 -17.41 -16.07
C PHE A 222 21.20 -16.65 -17.41
N VAL A 223 21.05 -15.32 -17.40
CA VAL A 223 21.10 -14.48 -18.62
C VAL A 223 22.50 -14.50 -19.27
N THR A 224 23.55 -14.59 -18.46
CA THR A 224 24.93 -14.65 -18.95
C THR A 224 25.23 -15.99 -19.62
N GLU A 225 24.87 -17.11 -18.99
CA GLU A 225 25.18 -18.47 -19.44
C GLU A 225 24.38 -18.89 -20.68
N THR A 226 23.16 -18.38 -20.82
CA THR A 226 22.29 -18.70 -21.96
C THR A 226 22.55 -17.82 -23.18
N ASN A 227 23.56 -16.91 -23.13
CA ASN A 227 23.76 -15.84 -24.12
C ASN A 227 22.49 -15.01 -24.39
N SER A 228 21.56 -14.96 -23.42
CA SER A 228 20.30 -14.19 -23.52
C SER A 228 20.54 -12.69 -23.73
N SER A 229 21.72 -12.18 -23.36
CA SER A 229 22.14 -10.81 -23.68
C SER A 229 22.21 -10.53 -25.20
N ALA A 230 22.39 -11.56 -26.04
CA ALA A 230 22.42 -11.46 -27.49
C ALA A 230 21.06 -11.85 -28.11
N GLY A 231 20.02 -11.03 -27.90
CA GLY A 231 18.72 -11.13 -28.59
C GLY A 231 17.48 -11.36 -27.72
N GLN A 232 17.64 -11.42 -26.40
CA GLN A 232 16.52 -11.52 -25.47
C GLN A 232 16.23 -10.19 -24.79
N ALA A 233 15.08 -9.60 -25.12
CA ALA A 233 14.57 -8.45 -24.38
C ALA A 233 14.12 -8.91 -22.98
N TRP A 234 14.58 -8.20 -21.96
CA TRP A 234 13.98 -8.27 -20.62
C TRP A 234 13.11 -7.04 -20.39
N ILE A 235 12.00 -7.23 -19.66
CA ILE A 235 11.02 -6.18 -19.39
C ILE A 235 10.64 -6.26 -17.91
N SER A 236 10.55 -5.14 -17.20
CA SER A 236 10.06 -5.14 -15.82
C SER A 236 8.54 -5.39 -15.80
N PRO A 237 8.04 -6.39 -15.04
CA PRO A 237 6.59 -6.64 -14.92
C PRO A 237 5.91 -5.68 -13.94
N ARG A 238 6.65 -4.92 -13.13
CA ARG A 238 6.11 -4.13 -12.00
C ARG A 238 5.02 -3.15 -12.42
N LYS A 239 5.21 -2.45 -13.55
CA LYS A 239 4.22 -1.48 -14.03
C LYS A 239 2.84 -2.13 -14.26
N ILE A 240 2.80 -3.35 -14.80
CA ILE A 240 1.53 -4.07 -15.00
C ILE A 240 0.89 -4.39 -13.66
N VAL A 241 1.67 -4.84 -12.66
CA VAL A 241 1.13 -5.12 -11.33
C VAL A 241 0.57 -3.83 -10.69
N HIS A 242 1.28 -2.71 -10.84
CA HIS A 242 0.81 -1.42 -10.35
C HIS A 242 -0.47 -0.94 -11.06
N GLU A 243 -0.59 -1.17 -12.37
CA GLU A 243 -1.82 -0.87 -13.15
C GLU A 243 -3.02 -1.70 -12.67
N LEU A 244 -2.80 -2.89 -12.09
CA LEU A 244 -3.85 -3.69 -11.47
C LEU A 244 -4.16 -3.21 -10.05
N ARG A 245 -3.13 -2.96 -9.24
CA ARG A 245 -3.25 -2.54 -7.82
C ARG A 245 -3.87 -1.16 -7.64
N ILE A 246 -3.80 -0.28 -8.64
CA ILE A 246 -4.31 1.09 -8.51
C ILE A 246 -5.84 1.12 -8.32
N ILE A 247 -6.58 0.14 -8.89
CA ILE A 247 -8.03 0.02 -8.72
C ILE A 247 -8.32 -1.08 -7.70
N LYS A 248 -8.85 -0.69 -6.54
CA LYS A 248 -9.12 -1.61 -5.43
C LYS A 248 -10.41 -2.40 -5.66
N SER A 249 -10.35 -3.70 -5.39
CA SER A 249 -11.53 -4.56 -5.32
C SER A 249 -12.40 -4.22 -4.09
N PRO A 250 -13.67 -4.67 -4.04
CA PRO A 250 -14.51 -4.49 -2.86
C PRO A 250 -13.90 -5.05 -1.57
N ALA A 251 -13.13 -6.15 -1.66
CA ALA A 251 -12.44 -6.73 -0.51
C ALA A 251 -11.29 -5.83 -0.04
N GLU A 252 -10.50 -5.31 -0.98
CA GLU A 252 -9.40 -4.37 -0.70
C GLU A 252 -9.92 -3.08 -0.07
N ILE A 253 -11.02 -2.52 -0.60
CA ILE A 253 -11.67 -1.33 -0.03
C ILE A 253 -12.17 -1.61 1.40
N ALA A 254 -12.68 -2.81 1.68
CA ALA A 254 -13.11 -3.18 3.02
C ALA A 254 -11.93 -3.22 4.01
N LEU A 255 -10.79 -3.77 3.61
CA LEU A 255 -9.57 -3.80 4.40
C LEU A 255 -9.02 -2.39 4.63
N MET A 256 -8.94 -1.56 3.59
CA MET A 256 -8.50 -0.16 3.72
C MET A 256 -9.42 0.66 4.62
N ARG A 257 -10.74 0.51 4.49
CA ARG A 257 -11.70 1.17 5.41
C ARG A 257 -11.46 0.74 6.85
N LYS A 258 -11.15 -0.53 7.09
CA LYS A 258 -10.83 -1.02 8.44
C LYS A 258 -9.51 -0.45 8.96
N SER A 259 -8.48 -0.38 8.12
CA SER A 259 -7.21 0.27 8.44
C SER A 259 -7.41 1.74 8.84
N CYS A 260 -8.14 2.50 8.03
CA CYS A 260 -8.48 3.91 8.29
C CYS A 260 -9.26 4.09 9.61
N GLN A 261 -10.22 3.20 9.90
CA GLN A 261 -10.97 3.23 11.16
C GLN A 261 -10.07 2.98 12.37
N ILE A 262 -9.14 2.03 12.29
CA ILE A 262 -8.19 1.73 13.36
C ILE A 262 -7.30 2.94 13.62
N ALA A 263 -6.63 3.46 12.58
CA ALA A 263 -5.75 4.62 12.71
C ALA A 263 -6.49 5.87 13.20
N SER A 264 -7.69 6.15 12.66
CA SER A 264 -8.54 7.26 13.12
C SER A 264 -8.80 7.18 14.62
N LYS A 265 -9.20 6.00 15.12
CA LYS A 265 -9.51 5.82 16.55
C LYS A 265 -8.27 5.97 17.43
N SER A 266 -7.12 5.46 16.97
CA SER A 266 -5.86 5.56 17.69
C SER A 266 -5.36 7.01 17.77
N ILE A 267 -5.46 7.77 16.68
CA ILE A 267 -5.10 9.19 16.66
C ILE A 267 -6.04 9.99 17.57
N GLU A 268 -7.36 9.79 17.51
CA GLU A 268 -8.29 10.47 18.42
C GLU A 268 -7.97 10.20 19.90
N THR A 269 -7.64 8.94 20.22
CA THR A 269 -7.25 8.57 21.59
C THR A 269 -5.95 9.26 22.00
N THR A 270 -4.99 9.37 21.07
CA THR A 270 -3.72 10.05 21.29
C THR A 270 -3.91 11.55 21.50
N ILE A 271 -4.74 12.20 20.69
CA ILE A 271 -5.16 13.60 20.86
C ILE A 271 -5.78 13.80 22.25
N ALA A 272 -6.78 12.98 22.62
CA ALA A 272 -7.46 13.08 23.91
C ALA A 272 -6.55 12.87 25.12
N SER A 273 -5.47 12.08 24.95
CA SER A 273 -4.48 11.80 26.01
C SER A 273 -3.33 12.82 26.09
N SER A 274 -3.26 13.79 25.17
CA SER A 274 -2.17 14.77 25.10
C SER A 274 -2.25 15.80 26.23
N TYR A 275 -1.10 16.23 26.73
CA TYR A 275 -0.98 17.29 27.73
C TYR A 275 0.38 18.02 27.63
N PRO A 276 0.50 19.29 28.03
CA PRO A 276 1.78 20.00 28.02
C PRO A 276 2.86 19.28 28.83
N GLY A 277 4.04 19.12 28.24
CA GLY A 277 5.16 18.38 28.84
C GLY A 277 5.19 16.89 28.49
N ILE A 278 4.22 16.37 27.73
CA ILE A 278 4.30 15.04 27.13
C ILE A 278 5.47 14.98 26.13
N SER A 279 6.13 13.83 26.04
CA SER A 279 7.16 13.63 25.01
C SER A 279 6.53 13.16 23.69
N GLU A 280 7.16 13.52 22.58
CA GLU A 280 6.83 13.01 21.24
C GLU A 280 6.87 11.48 21.20
N HIS A 281 7.80 10.88 21.96
CA HIS A 281 7.91 9.43 22.09
C HIS A 281 6.70 8.80 22.77
N GLN A 282 6.15 9.43 23.81
CA GLN A 282 4.93 8.94 24.48
C GLN A 282 3.72 9.00 23.53
N LEU A 283 3.62 10.06 22.73
CA LEU A 283 2.58 10.20 21.71
C LEU A 283 2.71 9.15 20.61
N PHE A 284 3.93 8.89 20.11
CA PHE A 284 4.22 7.74 19.24
C PHE A 284 3.71 6.45 19.89
N ALA A 285 4.23 6.12 21.08
CA ALA A 285 3.93 4.85 21.74
C ALA A 285 2.42 4.66 21.95
N THR A 286 1.69 5.74 22.20
CA THR A 286 0.23 5.75 22.36
C THR A 286 -0.47 5.36 21.05
N VAL A 287 -0.13 5.99 19.93
CA VAL A 287 -0.78 5.68 18.64
C VAL A 287 -0.44 4.25 18.17
N ASP A 288 0.81 3.79 18.34
CA ASP A 288 1.21 2.41 18.01
C ASP A 288 0.46 1.39 18.86
N TYR A 289 0.41 1.61 20.18
CA TYR A 289 -0.33 0.74 21.10
C TYR A 289 -1.79 0.60 20.68
N HIS A 290 -2.48 1.71 20.44
CA HIS A 290 -3.90 1.67 20.06
C HIS A 290 -4.12 1.06 18.67
N ASN A 291 -3.22 1.27 17.71
CA ASN A 291 -3.31 0.60 16.41
C ASN A 291 -3.27 -0.92 16.58
N ARG A 292 -2.29 -1.42 17.33
CA ARG A 292 -2.12 -2.85 17.59
C ARG A 292 -3.29 -3.45 18.37
N MET A 293 -3.73 -2.76 19.42
CA MET A 293 -4.85 -3.24 20.24
C MET A 293 -6.18 -3.27 19.50
N ASN A 294 -6.33 -2.47 18.43
CA ASN A 294 -7.51 -2.46 17.57
C ASN A 294 -7.38 -3.41 16.36
N GLY A 295 -6.30 -4.19 16.28
CA GLY A 295 -6.12 -5.30 15.34
C GLY A 295 -5.19 -5.03 14.15
N ALA A 296 -4.57 -3.85 14.06
CA ALA A 296 -3.50 -3.64 13.08
C ALA A 296 -2.27 -4.47 13.47
N GLU A 297 -1.56 -4.99 12.47
CA GLU A 297 -0.38 -5.80 12.73
C GLU A 297 0.81 -4.89 13.08
N TYR A 298 0.96 -3.80 12.33
CA TYR A 298 2.06 -2.83 12.47
C TYR A 298 1.60 -1.41 12.12
N LEU A 299 2.47 -0.44 12.36
CA LEU A 299 2.39 0.87 11.73
C LEU A 299 2.73 0.73 10.24
N ALA A 300 2.05 1.49 9.37
CA ALA A 300 2.31 1.45 7.93
C ALA A 300 3.65 2.12 7.57
N TYR A 301 4.10 3.07 8.38
CA TYR A 301 5.35 3.81 8.27
C TYR A 301 5.77 4.31 9.66
N LEU A 302 7.00 4.83 9.79
CA LEU A 302 7.43 5.46 11.03
C LEU A 302 6.66 6.78 11.22
N PRO A 303 5.88 6.94 12.30
CA PRO A 303 5.06 8.13 12.48
C PRO A 303 5.93 9.38 12.60
N VAL A 304 5.47 10.48 12.01
CA VAL A 304 5.98 11.81 12.38
C VAL A 304 5.25 12.24 13.62
N VAL A 305 5.98 12.57 14.69
CA VAL A 305 5.39 13.17 15.89
C VAL A 305 6.21 14.38 16.27
N ALA A 306 5.79 15.54 15.76
CA ALA A 306 6.59 16.75 15.79
C ALA A 306 5.89 17.86 16.57
N GLY A 307 6.42 18.20 17.75
CA GLY A 307 5.98 19.35 18.53
C GLY A 307 6.62 20.67 18.07
N GLY A 308 5.89 21.78 18.17
CA GLY A 308 6.41 23.12 17.92
C GLY A 308 7.11 23.27 16.55
N GLU A 309 8.28 23.92 16.53
CA GLU A 309 9.00 24.21 15.28
C GLU A 309 9.49 22.96 14.52
N ARG A 310 9.54 21.80 15.18
CA ARG A 310 9.96 20.53 14.56
C ARG A 310 8.96 20.07 13.51
N ALA A 311 7.71 20.52 13.59
CA ALA A 311 6.69 20.26 12.57
C ALA A 311 7.07 20.82 11.18
N ASN A 312 8.07 21.71 11.08
CA ASN A 312 8.62 22.20 9.80
C ASN A 312 9.60 21.21 9.13
N ILE A 313 9.92 20.09 9.77
CA ILE A 313 10.73 19.00 9.20
C ILE A 313 9.76 17.91 8.73
N ILE A 314 9.51 17.84 7.41
CA ILE A 314 8.43 17.02 6.82
C ILE A 314 8.53 15.54 7.21
N HIS A 315 9.73 14.96 7.21
CA HIS A 315 9.98 13.57 7.62
C HIS A 315 10.64 13.50 9.01
N TYR A 316 10.14 14.26 9.99
CA TYR A 316 10.65 14.22 11.37
C TYR A 316 10.29 12.89 12.06
N ILE A 317 11.26 11.98 12.17
CA ILE A 317 11.05 10.65 12.77
C ILE A 317 11.84 10.44 14.08
N ASN A 318 12.57 11.46 14.55
CA ASN A 318 13.35 11.35 15.78
C ASN A 318 12.46 11.19 17.01
N ASN A 319 11.32 11.89 17.04
CA ASN A 319 10.24 11.75 18.03
C ASN A 319 10.77 11.69 19.48
N SER A 320 11.69 12.59 19.83
CA SER A 320 12.50 12.48 21.05
C SER A 320 12.46 13.72 21.94
N GLN A 321 11.66 14.73 21.59
CA GLN A 321 11.59 15.99 22.33
C GLN A 321 10.34 16.06 23.22
N ILE A 322 10.38 16.99 24.17
CA ILE A 322 9.23 17.37 24.98
C ILE A 322 8.40 18.41 24.23
N VAL A 323 7.08 18.21 24.18
CA VAL A 323 6.14 19.17 23.63
C VAL A 323 5.73 20.16 24.71
N LYS A 324 6.00 21.44 24.51
CA LYS A 324 5.80 22.48 25.53
C LYS A 324 4.39 23.05 25.50
N ASP A 325 3.98 23.65 26.62
CA ASP A 325 2.73 24.42 26.65
C ASP A 325 2.71 25.50 25.56
N GLY A 326 1.56 25.66 24.92
CA GLY A 326 1.37 26.55 23.78
C GLY A 326 1.87 26.03 22.42
N GLU A 327 2.61 24.90 22.35
CA GLU A 327 3.01 24.29 21.07
C GLU A 327 1.86 23.50 20.43
N LEU A 328 1.88 23.43 19.10
CA LEU A 328 1.13 22.42 18.34
C LEU A 328 1.93 21.11 18.31
N VAL A 329 1.22 20.00 18.10
CA VAL A 329 1.78 18.71 17.67
C VAL A 329 1.22 18.41 16.29
N LEU A 330 2.11 18.14 15.33
CA LEU A 330 1.77 17.51 14.06
C LEU A 330 2.08 16.02 14.20
N MET A 331 1.05 15.17 14.10
CA MET A 331 1.21 13.73 14.02
C MET A 331 0.75 13.22 12.67
N ASP A 332 1.65 12.54 11.98
CA ASP A 332 1.39 11.78 10.77
C ASP A 332 1.59 10.30 11.11
N ALA A 333 0.50 9.54 11.09
CA ALA A 333 0.51 8.15 11.50
C ALA A 333 -0.55 7.33 10.77
N GLY A 334 -0.14 6.14 10.35
CA GLY A 334 -0.98 5.16 9.70
C GLY A 334 -0.71 3.75 10.22
N CYS A 335 -1.64 2.84 9.96
CA CYS A 335 -1.48 1.44 10.34
C CYS A 335 -1.61 0.52 9.12
N GLU A 336 -1.03 -0.66 9.25
CA GLU A 336 -1.21 -1.73 8.27
C GLU A 336 -2.15 -2.79 8.85
N TYR A 337 -3.25 -3.02 8.14
CA TYR A 337 -4.25 -4.03 8.48
C TYR A 337 -4.38 -5.03 7.34
N HIS A 338 -3.83 -6.23 7.54
CA HIS A 338 -3.79 -7.32 6.56
C HIS A 338 -3.21 -6.87 5.21
N SER A 339 -2.05 -6.20 5.29
CA SER A 339 -1.27 -5.68 4.17
C SER A 339 -1.85 -4.46 3.44
N TYR A 340 -2.86 -3.79 3.99
CA TYR A 340 -3.40 -2.52 3.47
C TYR A 340 -3.20 -1.37 4.46
N SER A 341 -2.72 -0.25 3.95
CA SER A 341 -2.29 0.90 4.73
C SER A 341 -3.39 1.97 4.84
N SER A 342 -3.33 2.73 5.93
CA SER A 342 -3.95 4.05 6.07
C SER A 342 -2.87 5.12 6.16
N ASP A 343 -3.20 6.38 5.90
CA ASP A 343 -2.29 7.52 6.00
C ASP A 343 -3.05 8.74 6.54
N ILE A 344 -2.70 9.21 7.73
CA ILE A 344 -3.48 10.24 8.42
C ILE A 344 -2.55 11.20 9.14
N THR A 345 -2.64 12.48 8.76
CA THR A 345 -2.06 13.58 9.50
C THR A 345 -3.13 14.41 10.23
N ARG A 346 -2.90 14.65 11.52
CA ARG A 346 -3.62 15.63 12.34
C ARG A 346 -2.66 16.55 13.05
N THR A 347 -3.06 17.81 13.20
CA THR A 347 -2.33 18.80 14.00
C THR A 347 -3.23 19.35 15.10
N TRP A 348 -2.76 19.42 16.34
CA TRP A 348 -3.54 19.93 17.47
C TRP A 348 -2.67 20.68 18.50
N PRO A 349 -3.25 21.59 19.30
CA PRO A 349 -2.56 22.24 20.41
C PRO A 349 -2.37 21.25 21.56
N VAL A 350 -1.14 21.06 22.03
CA VAL A 350 -0.88 20.11 23.13
C VAL A 350 -1.59 20.50 24.44
N SER A 351 -1.92 21.79 24.58
CA SER A 351 -2.67 22.36 25.71
C SER A 351 -4.19 22.12 25.62
N GLY A 352 -4.68 21.63 24.48
CA GLY A 352 -6.11 21.43 24.22
C GLY A 352 -6.88 22.65 23.77
N ARG A 353 -6.21 23.79 23.50
CA ARG A 353 -6.83 25.00 22.95
C ARG A 353 -5.95 25.69 21.93
N PHE A 354 -6.51 26.02 20.78
CA PHE A 354 -5.76 26.75 19.76
C PHE A 354 -5.57 28.20 20.22
N SER A 355 -4.36 28.74 20.07
CA SER A 355 -4.19 30.19 20.12
C SER A 355 -4.91 30.84 18.93
N PRO A 356 -5.29 32.13 19.01
CA PRO A 356 -5.94 32.80 17.88
C PRO A 356 -5.18 32.68 16.56
N LYS A 357 -3.84 32.77 16.61
CA LYS A 357 -2.98 32.67 15.43
C LYS A 357 -2.84 31.24 14.90
N GLN A 358 -2.79 30.25 15.78
CA GLN A 358 -2.82 28.84 15.38
C GLN A 358 -4.15 28.51 14.69
N ARG A 359 -5.27 28.95 15.29
CA ARG A 359 -6.61 28.72 14.74
C ARG A 359 -6.78 29.36 13.36
N GLU A 360 -6.29 30.57 13.18
CA GLU A 360 -6.34 31.30 11.91
C GLU A 360 -5.66 30.53 10.76
N VAL A 361 -4.43 30.03 10.97
CA VAL A 361 -3.72 29.23 9.94
C VAL A 361 -4.37 27.86 9.76
N TYR A 362 -4.82 27.23 10.85
CA TYR A 362 -5.45 25.91 10.82
C TYR A 362 -6.75 25.92 10.01
N GLU A 363 -7.65 26.86 10.29
CA GLU A 363 -8.94 26.98 9.58
C GLU A 363 -8.74 27.35 8.11
N ALA A 364 -7.75 28.20 7.80
CA ALA A 364 -7.34 28.49 6.44
C ALA A 364 -6.94 27.20 5.69
N LEU A 365 -6.07 26.38 6.28
CA LEU A 365 -5.63 25.11 5.70
C LEU A 365 -6.76 24.09 5.58
N LEU A 366 -7.60 23.96 6.61
CA LEU A 366 -8.76 23.06 6.61
C LEU A 366 -9.71 23.40 5.46
N SER A 367 -9.99 24.69 5.23
CA SER A 367 -10.86 25.11 4.12
C SER A 367 -10.30 24.72 2.75
N VAL A 368 -8.97 24.77 2.58
CA VAL A 368 -8.29 24.32 1.35
C VAL A 368 -8.47 22.82 1.19
N GLN A 369 -8.24 22.05 2.25
CA GLN A 369 -8.33 20.59 2.23
C GLN A 369 -9.74 20.09 1.88
N GLU A 370 -10.77 20.69 2.48
CA GLU A 370 -12.17 20.34 2.21
C GLU A 370 -12.57 20.63 0.76
N GLU A 371 -12.14 21.78 0.22
CA GLU A 371 -12.38 22.11 -1.18
C GLU A 371 -11.67 21.14 -2.13
N LEU A 372 -10.42 20.77 -1.85
CA LEU A 372 -9.66 19.79 -2.63
C LEU A 372 -10.32 18.42 -2.65
N ILE A 373 -10.79 17.92 -1.49
CA ILE A 373 -11.53 16.65 -1.43
C ILE A 373 -12.78 16.72 -2.32
N SER A 374 -13.51 17.84 -2.29
CA SER A 374 -14.73 17.99 -3.10
C SER A 374 -14.45 17.91 -4.61
N LEU A 375 -13.30 18.42 -5.07
CA LEU A 375 -12.90 18.44 -6.48
C LEU A 375 -12.58 17.06 -7.05
N LEU A 376 -12.20 16.09 -6.22
CA LEU A 376 -11.95 14.72 -6.65
C LEU A 376 -13.19 14.04 -7.24
N SER A 377 -14.41 14.51 -6.91
CA SER A 377 -15.66 14.05 -7.55
C SER A 377 -15.72 14.33 -9.06
N ALA A 378 -14.96 15.32 -9.54
CA ALA A 378 -14.83 15.65 -10.95
C ALA A 378 -13.78 14.78 -11.68
N HIS A 379 -13.20 13.78 -11.01
CA HIS A 379 -12.23 12.85 -11.57
C HIS A 379 -11.00 13.56 -12.16
N ILE A 380 -10.53 14.63 -11.52
CA ILE A 380 -9.32 15.35 -11.92
C ILE A 380 -8.06 14.54 -11.62
N SER A 381 -6.95 14.86 -12.28
CA SER A 381 -5.66 14.24 -11.98
C SER A 381 -5.05 14.78 -10.68
N LEU A 382 -4.13 14.02 -10.06
CA LEU A 382 -3.45 14.47 -8.83
C LEU A 382 -2.58 15.71 -9.08
N ASP A 383 -1.97 15.84 -10.26
CA ASP A 383 -1.22 17.04 -10.66
C ASP A 383 -2.14 18.28 -10.80
N SER A 384 -3.37 18.08 -11.28
CA SER A 384 -4.38 19.14 -11.35
C SER A 384 -4.85 19.54 -9.95
N LEU A 385 -5.04 18.55 -9.06
CA LEU A 385 -5.37 18.79 -7.66
C LEU A 385 -4.27 19.60 -6.95
N PHE A 386 -3.00 19.25 -7.18
CA PHE A 386 -1.85 19.99 -6.64
C PHE A 386 -1.79 21.42 -7.16
N SER A 387 -2.01 21.62 -8.46
CA SER A 387 -2.06 22.96 -9.06
C SER A 387 -3.17 23.81 -8.44
N THR A 388 -4.33 23.21 -8.16
CA THR A 388 -5.44 23.87 -7.47
C THR A 388 -5.11 24.17 -6.00
N MET A 389 -4.47 23.24 -5.29
CA MET A 389 -4.01 23.46 -3.91
C MET A 389 -3.14 24.71 -3.83
N CYS A 390 -2.15 24.85 -4.72
CA CYS A 390 -1.29 26.03 -4.75
C CYS A 390 -2.07 27.34 -4.92
N GLN A 391 -3.15 27.34 -5.72
CA GLN A 391 -4.00 28.52 -5.91
C GLN A 391 -4.87 28.83 -4.69
N LEU A 392 -5.58 27.82 -4.17
CA LEU A 392 -6.45 27.97 -2.99
C LEU A 392 -5.64 28.37 -1.76
N LEU A 393 -4.52 27.70 -1.52
CA LEU A 393 -3.63 27.98 -0.42
C LEU A 393 -3.05 29.40 -0.53
N ALA A 394 -2.64 29.83 -1.72
CA ALA A 394 -2.17 31.20 -1.90
C ALA A 394 -3.23 32.24 -1.52
N MET A 395 -4.50 32.01 -1.90
CA MET A 395 -5.61 32.91 -1.55
C MET A 395 -5.83 32.95 -0.03
N ARG A 396 -5.92 31.79 0.63
CA ARG A 396 -6.13 31.72 2.08
C ARG A 396 -4.96 32.31 2.87
N LEU A 397 -3.72 32.04 2.47
CA LEU A 397 -2.55 32.61 3.14
C LEU A 397 -2.42 34.13 2.93
N LYS A 398 -3.01 34.71 1.88
CA LYS A 398 -3.14 36.16 1.74
C LYS A 398 -4.15 36.74 2.72
N GLU A 399 -5.29 36.07 2.93
CA GLU A 399 -6.31 36.48 3.89
C GLU A 399 -5.76 36.49 5.32
N VAL A 400 -4.95 35.48 5.68
CA VAL A 400 -4.24 35.37 6.96
C VAL A 400 -3.07 36.36 7.10
N GLY A 401 -2.58 36.91 5.99
CA GLY A 401 -1.44 37.85 5.96
C GLY A 401 -0.05 37.19 5.96
N LEU A 402 0.03 35.89 5.65
CA LEU A 402 1.29 35.15 5.44
C LEU A 402 1.89 35.38 4.05
N ILE A 403 1.04 35.66 3.06
CA ILE A 403 1.45 36.05 1.71
C ILE A 403 1.10 37.52 1.49
N SER A 404 2.05 38.27 0.91
CA SER A 404 1.87 39.69 0.62
C SER A 404 0.65 39.95 -0.27
N SER A 405 -0.21 40.88 0.16
CA SER A 405 -1.37 41.34 -0.61
C SER A 405 -1.01 41.91 -1.98
N LYS A 406 0.24 42.38 -2.15
CA LYS A 406 0.78 42.95 -3.39
C LYS A 406 1.04 41.90 -4.48
N LEU A 407 1.16 40.62 -4.14
CA LEU A 407 1.31 39.58 -5.14
C LEU A 407 -0.02 39.37 -5.88
N THR A 408 -0.02 39.58 -7.19
CA THR A 408 -1.23 39.50 -8.01
C THR A 408 -1.13 38.49 -9.13
N SER A 409 0.07 38.12 -9.58
CA SER A 409 0.20 37.14 -10.66
C SER A 409 -0.04 35.71 -10.16
N LYS A 410 -0.71 34.88 -10.97
CA LYS A 410 -0.97 33.47 -10.62
C LYS A 410 0.32 32.69 -10.34
N GLN A 411 1.38 32.98 -11.10
CA GLN A 411 2.67 32.29 -10.96
C GLN A 411 3.38 32.65 -9.65
N GLU A 412 3.45 33.94 -9.30
CA GLU A 412 4.05 34.37 -8.03
C GLU A 412 3.25 33.83 -6.84
N LEU A 413 1.92 33.79 -6.94
CA LEU A 413 1.05 33.23 -5.90
C LEU A 413 1.29 31.74 -5.70
N ALA A 414 1.34 30.96 -6.80
CA ALA A 414 1.63 29.54 -6.73
C ALA A 414 3.04 29.28 -6.16
N GLN A 415 4.04 30.06 -6.56
CA GLN A 415 5.40 29.95 -6.03
C GLN A 415 5.48 30.30 -4.54
N ALA A 416 4.73 31.33 -4.11
CA ALA A 416 4.63 31.69 -2.71
C ALA A 416 3.95 30.60 -1.90
N ALA A 417 2.81 30.05 -2.35
CA ALA A 417 2.17 28.91 -1.69
C ALA A 417 3.11 27.69 -1.60
N TYR A 418 3.85 27.37 -2.66
CA TYR A 418 4.81 26.28 -2.66
C TYR A 418 5.93 26.46 -1.61
N SER A 419 6.34 27.69 -1.33
CA SER A 419 7.31 27.97 -0.26
C SER A 419 6.79 27.65 1.15
N PHE A 420 5.47 27.68 1.35
CA PHE A 420 4.82 27.25 2.60
C PHE A 420 4.38 25.78 2.58
N CYS A 421 4.25 25.15 1.41
CA CYS A 421 3.89 23.74 1.24
C CYS A 421 4.79 23.08 0.17
N PRO A 422 6.02 22.65 0.53
CA PRO A 422 7.02 22.20 -0.44
C PRO A 422 6.93 20.70 -0.75
N HIS A 423 5.74 20.11 -0.63
CA HIS A 423 5.44 18.72 -0.99
C HIS A 423 4.16 18.65 -1.82
N HIS A 424 3.93 17.49 -2.45
CA HIS A 424 2.73 17.25 -3.23
C HIS A 424 1.50 17.09 -2.32
N VAL A 425 0.31 17.34 -2.85
CA VAL A 425 -0.95 17.31 -2.07
C VAL A 425 -1.56 15.91 -1.90
N SER A 426 -1.00 14.91 -2.58
CA SER A 426 -1.66 13.61 -2.76
C SER A 426 -0.73 12.56 -3.36
N HIS A 427 -0.94 11.30 -2.98
CA HIS A 427 -0.42 10.12 -3.66
C HIS A 427 -1.48 9.00 -3.67
N TYR A 428 -1.24 7.97 -4.49
CA TYR A 428 -2.04 6.74 -4.41
C TYR A 428 -1.73 5.99 -3.11
N LEU A 429 -2.72 5.30 -2.57
CA LEU A 429 -2.62 4.53 -1.33
C LEU A 429 -3.22 3.13 -1.51
N GLY A 430 -2.64 2.12 -0.87
CA GLY A 430 -3.11 0.74 -0.93
C GLY A 430 -2.28 -0.22 -0.09
N MET A 431 -1.65 -1.19 -0.74
CA MET A 431 -0.79 -2.15 -0.02
C MET A 431 0.54 -1.53 0.44
N ASP A 432 0.94 -0.42 -0.18
CA ASP A 432 2.03 0.44 0.26
C ASP A 432 1.46 1.85 0.51
N VAL A 433 2.15 2.65 1.34
CA VAL A 433 1.73 4.03 1.69
C VAL A 433 1.77 4.93 0.45
N HIS A 434 2.94 5.04 -0.16
CA HIS A 434 3.10 5.59 -1.51
C HIS A 434 2.88 4.47 -2.54
N ASP A 435 1.62 4.11 -2.76
CA ASP A 435 1.23 2.97 -3.59
C ASP A 435 1.51 3.21 -5.08
N THR A 436 1.78 2.15 -5.83
CA THR A 436 1.82 2.16 -7.31
C THR A 436 2.68 3.28 -7.93
N GLU A 437 3.88 3.55 -7.38
CA GLU A 437 4.78 4.67 -7.77
C GLU A 437 5.08 4.83 -9.28
N LEU A 438 4.90 3.76 -10.07
CA LEU A 438 5.10 3.73 -11.52
C LEU A 438 3.89 4.27 -12.31
N ILE A 439 2.78 4.58 -11.63
CA ILE A 439 1.60 5.16 -12.25
C ILE A 439 1.70 6.69 -12.19
N ASP A 440 1.49 7.31 -13.33
CA ASP A 440 1.63 8.75 -13.50
C ASP A 440 0.51 9.50 -12.75
N ARG A 441 0.85 10.66 -12.16
CA ARG A 441 -0.10 11.52 -11.43
C ARG A 441 -0.93 12.42 -12.35
N ARG A 442 -0.66 12.39 -13.66
CA ARG A 442 -1.41 13.12 -14.70
C ARG A 442 -2.64 12.39 -15.20
N ILE A 443 -2.80 11.10 -14.89
CA ILE A 443 -4.05 10.41 -15.23
C ILE A 443 -5.18 10.92 -14.35
N ASN A 444 -6.38 10.96 -14.91
CA ASN A 444 -7.58 11.24 -14.13
C ASN A 444 -7.81 10.12 -13.13
N VAL A 445 -8.17 10.47 -11.90
CA VAL A 445 -8.56 9.46 -10.91
C VAL A 445 -9.83 8.75 -11.36
N LEU A 446 -9.94 7.45 -11.04
CA LEU A 446 -11.07 6.61 -11.43
C LEU A 446 -11.72 5.95 -10.21
N PRO A 447 -13.01 5.56 -10.29
CA PRO A 447 -13.67 4.81 -9.24
C PRO A 447 -12.88 3.56 -8.82
N GLY A 448 -12.74 3.36 -7.52
CA GLY A 448 -11.91 2.30 -6.92
C GLY A 448 -10.46 2.71 -6.64
N MET A 449 -9.99 3.86 -7.12
CA MET A 449 -8.72 4.44 -6.64
C MET A 449 -8.89 5.00 -5.22
N ILE A 450 -7.86 4.84 -4.38
CA ILE A 450 -7.77 5.49 -3.07
C ILE A 450 -6.51 6.36 -3.07
N VAL A 451 -6.66 7.61 -2.64
CA VAL A 451 -5.61 8.64 -2.65
C VAL A 451 -5.62 9.44 -1.35
N THR A 452 -4.48 9.99 -0.95
CA THR A 452 -4.41 10.96 0.17
C THR A 452 -4.80 12.37 -0.30
N VAL A 453 -5.27 13.22 0.61
CA VAL A 453 -5.37 14.68 0.40
C VAL A 453 -4.78 15.40 1.60
N GLU A 454 -3.55 15.88 1.45
CA GLU A 454 -2.63 16.20 2.56
C GLU A 454 -1.99 17.60 2.48
N PRO A 455 -2.73 18.71 2.23
CA PRO A 455 -2.11 20.02 2.19
C PRO A 455 -1.45 20.39 3.54
N GLY A 456 -0.35 21.14 3.48
CA GLY A 456 0.40 21.61 4.65
C GLY A 456 0.74 23.10 4.60
N VAL A 457 1.11 23.67 5.76
CA VAL A 457 1.68 25.00 5.93
C VAL A 457 2.82 24.92 6.93
N TYR A 458 4.03 25.24 6.48
CA TYR A 458 5.25 25.21 7.27
C TYR A 458 5.90 26.60 7.28
N ILE A 459 6.03 27.18 8.47
CA ILE A 459 6.54 28.52 8.70
C ILE A 459 7.80 28.41 9.55
N SER A 460 8.96 28.47 8.90
CA SER A 460 10.26 28.41 9.58
C SER A 460 10.37 29.48 10.68
N SER A 461 11.05 29.14 11.78
CA SER A 461 11.25 30.04 12.92
C SER A 461 12.09 31.27 12.57
N ASP A 462 12.92 31.19 11.53
CA ASP A 462 13.73 32.28 10.99
C ASP A 462 13.05 33.09 9.88
N ASN A 463 11.79 32.80 9.53
CA ASN A 463 11.08 33.54 8.49
C ASN A 463 10.72 34.97 8.96
N THR A 464 11.61 35.92 8.68
CA THR A 464 11.44 37.34 9.05
C THR A 464 10.43 38.08 8.18
N SER A 465 9.91 37.46 7.12
CA SER A 465 8.91 38.09 6.22
C SER A 465 7.48 38.02 6.75
N VAL A 466 7.25 37.24 7.80
CA VAL A 466 5.93 37.06 8.45
C VAL A 466 5.94 37.63 9.88
N ASP A 467 4.73 37.86 10.42
CA ASP A 467 4.53 38.23 11.82
C ASP A 467 5.22 37.19 12.74
N PRO A 468 6.00 37.63 13.75
CA PRO A 468 6.63 36.74 14.73
C PRO A 468 5.70 35.70 15.36
N ALA A 469 4.40 36.01 15.49
CA ALA A 469 3.42 35.11 16.09
C ALA A 469 3.13 33.84 15.25
N PHE A 470 3.50 33.83 13.96
CA PHE A 470 3.35 32.66 13.09
C PHE A 470 4.61 31.78 13.00
N ARG A 471 5.76 32.31 13.44
CA ARG A 471 7.06 31.66 13.24
C ARG A 471 7.16 30.36 14.02
N GLY A 472 7.71 29.32 13.38
CA GLY A 472 7.83 27.98 13.94
C GLY A 472 6.54 27.15 13.87
N MET A 473 5.46 27.64 13.24
CA MET A 473 4.23 26.87 13.09
C MET A 473 4.33 25.90 11.91
N GLY A 474 4.07 24.62 12.14
CA GLY A 474 3.87 23.62 11.08
C GLY A 474 2.52 22.93 11.28
N ILE A 475 1.71 22.88 10.22
CA ILE A 475 0.38 22.26 10.23
C ILE A 475 0.22 21.44 8.95
N ARG A 476 -0.25 20.20 9.07
CA ARG A 476 -0.76 19.39 7.95
C ARG A 476 -2.05 18.71 8.39
N ILE A 477 -2.98 18.57 7.43
CA ILE A 477 -4.27 17.91 7.61
C ILE A 477 -4.43 16.96 6.43
N GLU A 478 -4.60 15.67 6.71
CA GLU A 478 -4.59 14.63 5.68
C GLU A 478 -5.70 13.61 5.89
N ASP A 479 -6.36 13.25 4.79
CA ASP A 479 -7.39 12.21 4.77
C ASP A 479 -7.20 11.25 3.59
N ASP A 480 -7.56 9.98 3.81
CA ASP A 480 -7.66 8.95 2.78
C ASP A 480 -9.02 8.98 2.07
N ILE A 481 -9.00 9.16 0.75
CA ILE A 481 -10.18 9.39 -0.08
C ILE A 481 -10.35 8.26 -1.10
N LEU A 482 -11.47 7.55 -1.02
CA LEU A 482 -11.93 6.61 -2.04
C LEU A 482 -12.70 7.34 -3.13
N ILE A 483 -12.28 7.18 -4.37
CA ILE A 483 -13.02 7.63 -5.55
C ILE A 483 -14.15 6.64 -5.85
N THR A 484 -15.36 7.13 -6.04
CA THR A 484 -16.55 6.33 -6.33
C THR A 484 -17.20 6.78 -7.64
N ASP A 485 -18.10 5.96 -8.19
CA ASP A 485 -18.85 6.32 -9.41
C ASP A 485 -19.65 7.64 -9.27
N SER A 486 -20.06 8.01 -8.06
CA SER A 486 -20.94 9.15 -7.79
C SER A 486 -20.28 10.31 -7.02
N GLY A 487 -18.98 10.24 -6.76
CA GLY A 487 -18.27 11.23 -5.94
C GLY A 487 -17.12 10.61 -5.18
N VAL A 488 -16.94 11.00 -3.91
CA VAL A 488 -15.87 10.48 -3.05
C VAL A 488 -16.40 10.02 -1.70
N GLU A 489 -15.70 9.06 -1.08
CA GLU A 489 -15.88 8.66 0.31
C GLU A 489 -14.58 8.99 1.06
N ASN A 490 -14.68 9.79 2.13
CA ASN A 490 -13.56 10.01 3.04
C ASN A 490 -13.52 8.85 4.06
N LEU A 491 -12.53 7.98 3.93
CA LEU A 491 -12.36 6.78 4.77
C LEU A 491 -11.90 7.10 6.18
N THR A 492 -11.38 8.32 6.39
CA THR A 492 -10.77 8.81 7.65
C THR A 492 -11.58 9.94 8.28
N ALA A 493 -12.81 10.16 7.79
CA ALA A 493 -13.74 11.18 8.30
C ALA A 493 -14.08 11.03 9.79
N MET A 494 -13.86 9.84 10.37
CA MET A 494 -14.03 9.61 11.81
C MET A 494 -12.97 10.33 12.65
N CYS A 495 -11.77 10.57 12.12
CA CYS A 495 -10.73 11.26 12.86
C CYS A 495 -10.99 12.77 12.84
N SER A 496 -11.41 13.31 13.99
CA SER A 496 -11.73 14.73 14.16
C SER A 496 -10.67 15.67 13.56
N LYS A 497 -11.09 16.62 12.71
CA LYS A 497 -10.24 17.64 12.08
C LYS A 497 -10.78 19.06 12.17
N HIS A 498 -12.03 19.26 12.60
CA HIS A 498 -12.53 20.61 12.87
C HIS A 498 -11.91 21.10 14.20
N PRO A 499 -11.43 22.34 14.32
CA PRO A 499 -10.71 22.79 15.51
C PRO A 499 -11.57 22.69 16.78
N ASP A 500 -12.87 23.00 16.69
CA ASP A 500 -13.77 22.88 17.83
C ASP A 500 -13.96 21.41 18.28
N ASP A 501 -13.97 20.46 17.35
CA ASP A 501 -14.07 19.03 17.66
C ASP A 501 -12.80 18.52 18.34
N ILE A 502 -11.63 18.97 17.88
CA ILE A 502 -10.33 18.69 18.50
C ILE A 502 -10.30 19.24 19.94
N GLU A 503 -10.69 20.50 20.15
CA GLU A 503 -10.74 21.08 21.50
C GLU A 503 -11.74 20.35 22.41
N ASN A 504 -12.87 19.88 21.87
CA ASN A 504 -13.86 19.13 22.63
C ASN A 504 -13.37 17.72 22.98
N LEU A 505 -12.68 17.05 22.05
CA LEU A 505 -12.05 15.76 22.26
C LEU A 505 -11.02 15.82 23.39
N MET A 506 -10.22 16.88 23.46
CA MET A 506 -9.22 17.07 24.51
C MET A 506 -9.80 17.50 25.87
N LYS A 507 -11.02 18.07 25.91
CA LYS A 507 -11.73 18.38 27.17
C LYS A 507 -12.35 17.13 27.79
N ALA A 508 -12.76 16.16 26.97
CA ALA A 508 -13.29 14.90 27.43
C ALA A 508 -12.13 14.09 28.04
N LYS A 509 -12.02 14.10 29.38
CA LYS A 509 -11.02 13.27 30.06
C LYS A 509 -11.18 11.80 29.61
N PRO A 510 -10.09 11.11 29.22
CA PRO A 510 -10.16 9.68 28.95
C PRO A 510 -10.76 8.96 30.17
N GLN A 511 -11.75 8.08 29.94
CA GLN A 511 -12.24 7.17 30.97
C GLN A 511 -11.23 6.07 31.25
#